data_AF-A0A2E7ME93-F1
#
_entry.id   AF-A0A2E7ME93-F1
#
_cell.length_a   1.000
_cell.length_b   1.000
_cell.length_c   1.000
_cell.angle_alpha   90.00
_cell.angle_beta   90.00
_cell.angle_gamma   90.00
#
_symmetry.space_group_name_H-M   'P 1'
#
loop_
_entity.id
_entity.type
_entity.pdbx_description
1 polymer ?
#
loop_
_entity_poly.entity_id
_entity_poly.type
_entity_poly.pdbx_seq_one_letter_code
_entity_poly.pdbx_strand_id
1 'polypeptide(L)'
;QDSLAMVQQGVVDAIVPMIYWPITEPPGGYTDFSTLVDTFAAAVPGDALWIGLSADYDDFAEIEAEIQWSRSAGASGVALFAYGSLLSRGYFDALGEGPFLEPVAGP
;
A
#
# COMPACT_ATOMS: atom_id res chain seq x y z
N GLN A 1 -2.63 -18.23 2.44
CA GLN A 1 -1.17 -18.37 2.65
C GLN A 1 -0.90 -17.88 4.07
N ASP A 2 0.02 -18.50 4.81
CA ASP A 2 0.42 -18.00 6.13
C ASP A 2 1.63 -17.08 5.99
N SER A 3 1.39 -15.89 5.43
CA SER A 3 2.43 -14.90 5.14
C SER A 3 3.07 -14.31 6.39
N LEU A 4 2.30 -14.22 7.49
CA LEU A 4 2.82 -13.76 8.78
C LEU A 4 3.85 -14.74 9.34
N ALA A 5 3.57 -16.05 9.29
CA ALA A 5 4.57 -17.04 9.69
C ALA A 5 5.81 -16.99 8.79
N MET A 6 5.65 -16.78 7.48
CA MET A 6 6.79 -16.69 6.55
C MET A 6 7.75 -15.55 6.91
N VAL A 7 7.23 -14.36 7.25
CA VAL A 7 8.10 -13.22 7.64
C VAL A 7 8.69 -13.43 9.05
N GLN A 8 7.90 -13.93 10.01
CA GLN A 8 8.36 -14.18 11.38
C GLN A 8 9.45 -15.27 11.46
N GLN A 9 9.38 -16.26 10.58
CA GLN A 9 10.37 -17.33 10.48
C GLN A 9 11.57 -16.97 9.59
N GLY A 10 11.57 -15.78 8.97
CA GLY A 10 12.63 -15.35 8.05
C GLY A 10 12.69 -16.17 6.76
N VAL A 11 11.56 -16.77 6.34
CA VAL A 11 11.46 -17.47 5.04
C VAL A 11 11.50 -16.48 3.88
N VAL A 12 11.04 -15.25 4.13
CA VAL A 12 11.07 -14.11 3.20
C VAL A 12 11.56 -12.88 3.95
N ASP A 13 12.25 -11.97 3.25
CA ASP A 13 12.70 -10.70 3.82
C ASP A 13 11.56 -9.70 4.01
N ALA A 14 10.55 -9.76 3.14
CA ALA A 14 9.39 -8.89 3.19
C ALA A 14 8.15 -9.58 2.62
N ILE A 15 6.97 -9.07 2.99
CA ILE A 15 5.69 -9.44 2.37
C ILE A 15 5.04 -8.24 1.70
N VAL A 16 4.21 -8.53 0.68
CA VAL A 16 3.43 -7.54 -0.06
C VAL A 16 1.96 -7.95 -0.08
N PRO A 17 1.19 -7.77 1.02
CA PRO A 17 -0.25 -7.99 1.00
C PRO A 17 -0.91 -7.16 -0.12
N MET A 18 -1.60 -7.84 -1.03
CA MET A 18 -2.34 -7.22 -2.13
C MET A 18 -3.71 -6.78 -1.64
N ILE A 19 -3.82 -5.53 -1.22
CA ILE A 19 -5.04 -4.93 -0.67
C ILE A 19 -5.67 -4.09 -1.79
N TYR A 20 -6.47 -4.73 -2.64
CA TYR A 20 -7.11 -4.11 -3.80
C TYR A 20 -8.55 -3.72 -3.51
N TRP A 21 -8.75 -3.11 -2.35
CA TRP A 21 -10.01 -2.55 -1.90
C TRP A 21 -9.78 -1.10 -1.55
N PRO A 22 -10.77 -0.21 -1.75
CA PRO A 22 -10.62 1.20 -1.40
C PRO A 22 -10.69 1.41 0.11
N ILE A 23 -10.31 2.60 0.55
CA ILE A 23 -10.63 3.12 1.87
C ILE A 23 -12.15 3.36 1.94
N THR A 24 -12.78 2.91 3.02
CA THR A 24 -14.22 3.02 3.24
C THR A 24 -14.56 4.06 4.31
N GLU A 25 -15.75 4.65 4.19
CA GLU A 25 -16.31 5.58 5.19
C GLU A 25 -17.70 5.07 5.64
N PRO A 26 -17.88 4.66 6.91
CA PRO A 26 -16.87 4.59 7.97
C PRO A 26 -15.88 3.43 7.77
N PRO A 27 -14.66 3.52 8.34
CA PRO A 27 -13.67 2.45 8.26
C PRO A 27 -14.11 1.20 9.05
N GLY A 28 -13.47 0.06 8.79
CA GLY A 28 -13.68 -1.19 9.55
C GLY A 28 -14.46 -2.29 8.84
N GLY A 29 -14.79 -2.12 7.55
CA GLY A 29 -15.37 -3.19 6.74
C GLY A 29 -14.40 -4.37 6.53
N TYR A 30 -14.94 -5.55 6.18
CA TYR A 30 -14.11 -6.72 5.86
C TYR A 30 -13.14 -6.49 4.68
N THR A 31 -13.47 -5.53 3.82
CA THR A 31 -12.73 -5.15 2.61
C THR A 31 -12.42 -3.66 2.65
N ASP A 32 -11.88 -3.18 3.76
CA ASP A 32 -11.45 -1.80 3.93
C ASP A 32 -9.92 -1.73 3.87
N PHE A 33 -9.39 -0.86 2.99
CA PHE A 33 -7.95 -0.70 2.82
C PHE A 33 -7.25 -0.37 4.14
N SER A 34 -7.73 0.66 4.83
CA SER A 34 -7.07 1.22 6.02
C SER A 34 -6.97 0.19 7.15
N THR A 35 -8.06 -0.54 7.38
CA THR A 35 -8.16 -1.59 8.41
C THR A 35 -7.20 -2.74 8.12
N LEU A 36 -7.10 -3.15 6.85
CA LEU A 36 -6.21 -4.24 6.46
C LEU A 36 -4.74 -3.82 6.55
N VAL A 37 -4.40 -2.60 6.14
CA VAL A 37 -3.04 -2.05 6.29
C VAL A 37 -2.64 -2.00 7.77
N ASP A 38 -3.49 -1.43 8.63
CA ASP A 38 -3.20 -1.32 10.06
C ASP A 38 -3.03 -2.70 10.71
N THR A 39 -3.79 -3.69 10.26
CA THR A 39 -3.67 -5.08 10.72
C THR A 39 -2.31 -5.68 10.37
N PHE A 40 -1.82 -5.47 9.14
CA PHE A 40 -0.48 -5.96 8.75
C PHE A 40 0.64 -5.17 9.45
N ALA A 41 0.50 -3.84 9.55
CA ALA A 41 1.47 -2.97 10.22
C ALA A 41 1.63 -3.30 11.71
N ALA A 42 0.56 -3.74 12.38
CA ALA A 42 0.62 -4.19 13.76
C ALA A 42 1.35 -5.54 13.94
N ALA A 43 1.45 -6.35 12.88
CA ALA A 43 1.97 -7.73 12.95
C ALA A 43 3.34 -7.92 12.28
N VAL A 44 3.75 -6.99 11.42
CA VAL A 44 4.95 -7.09 10.59
C VAL A 44 5.85 -5.87 10.83
N PRO A 45 7.15 -6.06 11.11
CA PRO A 45 8.11 -4.97 11.16
C PRO A 45 8.04 -4.10 9.90
N GLY A 46 8.15 -2.78 10.05
CA GLY A 46 8.00 -1.84 8.94
C GLY A 46 8.97 -2.09 7.79
N ASP A 47 10.20 -2.51 8.08
CA ASP A 47 11.25 -2.90 7.11
C ASP A 47 10.91 -4.16 6.29
N ALA A 48 10.02 -5.00 6.81
CA ALA A 48 9.55 -6.23 6.16
C ALA A 48 8.13 -6.10 5.57
N LEU A 49 7.55 -4.90 5.55
CA LEU A 49 6.19 -4.66 5.06
C LEU A 49 6.16 -3.68 3.89
N TRP A 50 5.62 -4.14 2.76
CA TRP A 50 5.22 -3.30 1.62
C TRP A 50 3.74 -3.49 1.36
N ILE A 51 3.01 -2.48 0.91
CA ILE A 51 1.57 -2.61 0.65
C ILE A 51 1.31 -2.70 -0.85
N GLY A 52 0.55 -3.69 -1.29
CA GLY A 52 0.08 -3.81 -2.67
C GLY A 52 -1.24 -3.06 -2.86
N LEU A 53 -1.28 -2.09 -3.78
CA LEU A 53 -2.42 -1.21 -4.04
C LEU A 53 -3.00 -1.50 -5.43
N SER A 54 -4.29 -1.24 -5.60
CA SER A 54 -4.89 -1.19 -6.94
C SER A 54 -4.58 0.15 -7.60
N ALA A 55 -4.25 0.12 -8.88
CA ALA A 55 -4.17 1.29 -9.74
C ALA A 55 -5.42 1.45 -10.62
N ASP A 56 -6.39 0.53 -10.49
CA ASP A 56 -7.64 0.56 -11.25
C ASP A 56 -8.73 1.34 -10.51
N TYR A 57 -8.46 2.63 -10.31
CA TYR A 57 -9.41 3.60 -9.80
C TYR A 57 -9.65 4.69 -10.84
N ASP A 58 -10.87 5.23 -10.86
CA ASP A 58 -11.23 6.33 -11.76
C ASP A 58 -10.68 7.69 -11.32
N ASP A 59 -10.36 7.82 -10.04
CA ASP A 59 -9.74 9.01 -9.45
C ASP A 59 -8.37 8.64 -8.85
N PHE A 60 -7.36 9.45 -9.15
CA PHE A 60 -6.03 9.30 -8.58
C PHE A 60 -6.00 9.58 -7.06
N ALA A 61 -6.96 10.35 -6.55
CA ALA A 61 -7.04 10.69 -5.14
C ALA A 61 -7.12 9.45 -4.23
N GLU A 62 -7.76 8.36 -4.69
CA GLU A 62 -7.80 7.10 -3.92
C GLU A 62 -6.41 6.48 -3.81
N ILE A 63 -5.66 6.39 -4.91
CA ILE A 63 -4.29 5.88 -4.94
C ILE A 63 -3.40 6.73 -4.03
N GLU A 64 -3.53 8.06 -4.09
CA GLU A 64 -2.77 8.96 -3.24
C GLU A 64 -3.09 8.73 -1.75
N ALA A 65 -4.38 8.61 -1.40
CA ALA A 65 -4.81 8.35 -0.02
C ALA A 65 -4.27 7.02 0.51
N GLU A 66 -4.34 5.94 -0.29
CA GLU A 66 -3.81 4.62 0.06
C GLU A 66 -2.28 4.65 0.27
N ILE A 67 -1.53 5.40 -0.55
CA ILE A 67 -0.08 5.59 -0.37
C ILE A 67 0.22 6.32 0.95
N GLN A 68 -0.50 7.41 1.23
CA GLN A 68 -0.29 8.17 2.46
C GLN A 68 -0.67 7.36 3.70
N TRP A 69 -1.75 6.57 3.63
CA TRP A 69 -2.14 5.68 4.72
C TRP A 69 -1.06 4.64 4.99
N SER A 70 -0.60 3.95 3.93
CA SER A 70 0.48 2.95 4.02
C SER A 70 1.75 3.51 4.64
N ARG A 71 2.12 4.74 4.26
CA ARG A 71 3.24 5.48 4.84
C ARG A 71 3.03 5.79 6.31
N SER A 72 1.85 6.29 6.69
CA SER A 72 1.53 6.63 8.07
C SER A 72 1.50 5.40 8.99
N ALA A 73 1.15 4.23 8.45
CA ALA A 73 1.18 2.95 9.14
C ALA A 73 2.60 2.37 9.30
N GLY A 74 3.62 2.98 8.69
CA GLY A 74 5.01 2.57 8.81
C GLY A 74 5.45 1.47 7.84
N ALA A 75 4.71 1.22 6.76
CA ALA A 75 5.18 0.34 5.69
C ALA A 75 6.41 0.96 4.99
N SER A 76 7.36 0.11 4.60
CA SER A 76 8.58 0.53 3.86
C SER A 76 8.31 1.06 2.48
N GLY A 77 7.18 0.67 1.88
CA GLY A 77 6.86 1.07 0.52
C GLY A 77 5.55 0.49 0.04
N VAL A 78 5.29 0.74 -1.23
CA VAL A 78 4.06 0.35 -1.91
C VAL A 78 4.36 -0.27 -3.27
N ALA A 79 3.47 -1.15 -3.73
CA ALA A 79 3.50 -1.76 -5.05
C ALA A 79 2.16 -1.55 -5.75
N LEU A 80 2.15 -0.80 -6.85
CA LEU A 80 0.93 -0.45 -7.60
C LEU A 80 0.63 -1.51 -8.67
N PHE A 81 -0.58 -2.07 -8.64
CA PHE A 81 -1.05 -3.03 -9.64
C PHE A 81 -2.30 -2.50 -10.37
N ALA A 82 -2.32 -2.35 -11.70
CA ALA A 82 -1.31 -2.73 -12.67
C ALA A 82 -0.69 -1.52 -13.37
N TYR A 83 0.54 -1.70 -13.87
CA TYR A 83 1.23 -0.76 -14.75
C TYR A 83 0.35 -0.26 -15.91
N GLY A 84 -0.42 -1.18 -16.52
CA GLY A 84 -1.32 -0.85 -17.62
C GLY A 84 -2.38 0.18 -17.25
N SER A 85 -2.96 0.09 -16.04
CA SER A 85 -3.96 1.03 -15.54
C SER A 85 -3.36 2.42 -15.35
N LEU A 86 -2.17 2.50 -14.72
CA LEU A 86 -1.43 3.76 -14.56
C LEU A 86 -1.12 4.41 -15.91
N LEU A 87 -0.66 3.61 -16.88
CA LEU A 87 -0.33 4.10 -18.22
C LEU A 87 -1.57 4.62 -18.95
N SER A 88 -2.68 3.86 -18.96
CA SER A 88 -3.90 4.27 -19.68
C SER A 88 -4.58 5.48 -19.07
N ARG A 89 -4.43 5.69 -17.75
CA ARG A 89 -5.02 6.82 -17.02
C ARG A 89 -4.09 8.04 -16.95
N GLY A 90 -2.83 7.91 -17.39
CA GLY A 90 -1.85 9.00 -17.36
C GLY A 90 -1.36 9.36 -15.96
N TYR A 91 -1.38 8.41 -15.01
CA TYR A 91 -1.09 8.68 -13.59
C TYR A 91 0.39 8.73 -13.23
N PHE A 92 1.31 8.44 -14.16
CA PHE A 92 2.75 8.51 -13.86
C PHE A 92 3.20 9.93 -13.48
N ASP A 93 2.68 10.96 -14.13
CA ASP A 93 3.00 12.35 -13.79
C ASP A 93 2.45 12.68 -12.39
N ALA A 94 1.20 12.30 -12.10
CA ALA A 94 0.59 12.50 -10.78
C ALA A 94 1.35 11.78 -9.65
N LEU A 95 1.88 10.58 -9.91
CA LEU A 95 2.74 9.87 -8.96
C LEU A 95 4.05 10.63 -8.68
N GLY A 96 4.70 11.13 -9.73
CA GLY A 96 5.98 11.83 -9.63
C GLY A 96 5.87 13.25 -9.07
N GLU A 97 4.78 13.95 -9.35
CA GLU A 97 4.51 15.31 -8.86
C GLU A 97 3.80 15.32 -7.51
N GLY A 98 3.17 14.21 -7.12
CA GLY A 98 2.44 14.05 -5.87
C GLY A 98 3.22 13.22 -4.84
N PRO A 99 2.76 12.00 -4.50
CA PRO A 99 3.21 11.28 -3.31
C PRO A 99 4.68 10.84 -3.32
N PHE A 100 5.34 10.84 -4.49
CA PHE A 100 6.76 10.49 -4.63
C PHE A 100 7.68 11.65 -5.03
N LEU A 101 7.16 12.89 -5.06
CA LEU A 101 7.98 14.06 -5.41
C LEU A 101 9.15 14.24 -4.44
N GLU A 102 8.84 14.16 -3.14
CA GLU A 102 9.83 14.35 -2.08
C GLU A 102 10.20 13.00 -1.45
N PRO A 103 11.49 12.74 -1.22
CA PRO A 103 11.93 11.61 -0.43
C PRO A 103 11.34 11.69 0.97
N VAL A 104 10.80 10.58 1.47
CA VAL A 104 10.53 10.44 2.90
C VAL A 104 11.88 10.25 3.59
N ALA A 105 12.14 10.97 4.67
CA ALA A 105 13.31 10.72 5.50
C ALA A 105 13.28 9.25 5.95
N GLY A 106 14.39 8.53 5.73
CA GLY A 106 14.52 7.15 6.22
C GLY A 106 14.39 7.10 7.75
N PRO A 107 14.11 5.91 8.31
CA PRO A 107 14.17 5.72 9.76
C PRO A 107 15.54 6.06 10.36
#